data_AF-A0A5C4QSD2-F1
#
_entry.id   AF-A0A5C4QSD2-F1
#
_cell.length_a   1.000
_cell.length_b   1.000
_cell.length_c   1.000
_cell.angle_alpha   90.00
_cell.angle_beta   90.00
_cell.angle_gamma   90.00
#
_symmetry.space_group_name_H-M   'P 1'
#
loop_
_entity.id
_entity.type
_entity.pdbx_description
1 polymer ?
#
loop_
_entity_poly.entity_id
_entity_poly.type
_entity_poly.pdbx_seq_one_letter_code
_entity_poly.pdbx_strand_id
1 'polypeptide(L)'
;MRKTIAGRRLGRVISLLAFISLGAAVAAPAAALAKPPVGPGATVMADRHSPTGYTVTFVYHNPQATQVRLAGDLTLLDLDTGSTRYQPEAWQPGRYHAGGTEFLRDMTRDAKGNWSVSLPLHAGGLSYWYRVWDPTRGWANKRIWDPASTNPRPPGESSFRVRNNDVLDAVYVPYATKQNDPVLKERAAYELPMRDPAKRGTVSYIPYTTILGDSGHYLGVYLPPNYDANRAEPYKVAYLAHGIFGDETDFMIPANVPNILDNMTARGEIEPTVVVTMGNHFTGTSLGFASYNQTNAANNLVQTILPLIEENYNVSTEREGRAYAGFSYGGMTGGVVIRSYPTTFAFYGHFSGNPSLTAQDYDAIAEAVGDDDLTVFLGNGVFEGNLNAQNAIADNFRARGLTAATAQVPGAHDGMTAGQLFTIFARDHLWSGVDAVSVTPATGSLTTGWNWVRQFDAQVSTNDGVSPAVAWSVRGGNSAATTISPDGLLSVAAAETAPSLTVVATSVVDPAKVSAAQVTLTPPGTAGVVIKAKASPASVVHGGTVRLHVDVRARSPHMKSPRVGGEVAVTVGGTTRVVPLTGGAAVVELPTTGLSAGTYPVHVAYSGDPTYAPAASVVQRVRVR
;
A
#
# COMPACT_ATOMS: atom_id res chain seq x y z
N MET A 1 80.70 -49.37 21.53
CA MET A 1 80.80 -50.15 22.78
C MET A 1 79.47 -50.04 23.50
N ARG A 2 78.73 -51.15 23.64
CA ARG A 2 78.48 -51.82 24.94
C ARG A 2 77.86 -50.85 25.95
N LYS A 3 76.63 -51.04 26.42
CA LYS A 3 76.19 -52.09 27.38
C LYS A 3 74.82 -51.59 27.92
N THR A 4 73.83 -52.34 28.42
CA THR A 4 73.58 -53.74 28.82
C THR A 4 72.07 -53.79 29.16
N ILE A 5 71.28 -54.74 28.65
CA ILE A 5 70.82 -56.02 29.27
C ILE A 5 69.95 -55.89 30.54
N ALA A 6 68.69 -56.35 30.41
CA ALA A 6 67.92 -57.27 31.29
C ALA A 6 66.48 -56.73 31.51
N GLY A 7 65.38 -57.49 31.48
CA GLY A 7 65.18 -58.94 31.45
C GLY A 7 63.69 -59.29 31.30
N ARG A 8 63.47 -60.54 30.82
CA ARG A 8 62.34 -61.48 31.00
C ARG A 8 60.86 -61.03 31.06
N ARG A 9 60.10 -61.53 30.06
CA ARG A 9 58.83 -62.33 30.06
C ARG A 9 57.94 -62.19 31.32
N LEU A 10 56.63 -61.90 31.25
CA LEU A 10 55.55 -62.72 30.67
C LEU A 10 54.19 -61.94 30.74
N GLY A 11 53.24 -62.19 29.82
CA GLY A 11 51.82 -61.77 30.01
C GLY A 11 51.14 -61.25 28.74
N ARG A 12 50.35 -62.10 28.06
CA ARG A 12 49.53 -61.76 26.89
C ARG A 12 48.33 -60.90 27.30
N VAL A 13 48.07 -59.80 26.60
CA VAL A 13 46.71 -59.31 26.30
C VAL A 13 46.70 -58.74 24.88
N ILE A 14 45.75 -59.22 24.08
CA ILE A 14 45.52 -58.83 22.68
C ILE A 14 44.85 -57.44 22.67
N SER A 15 45.51 -56.43 22.11
CA SER A 15 44.90 -55.16 21.72
C SER A 15 45.43 -54.75 20.34
N LEU A 16 44.56 -54.83 19.34
CA LEU A 16 44.83 -54.41 17.97
C LEU A 16 44.66 -52.88 17.88
N LEU A 17 45.77 -52.13 17.97
CA LEU A 17 45.84 -50.70 17.68
C LEU A 17 46.41 -50.53 16.26
N ALA A 18 45.53 -50.31 15.29
CA ALA A 18 45.91 -49.94 13.94
C ALA A 18 46.07 -48.41 13.85
N PHE A 19 47.19 -48.01 13.26
CA PHE A 19 47.59 -46.63 13.02
C PHE A 19 46.57 -45.86 12.18
N ILE A 20 46.26 -44.65 12.65
CA ILE A 20 45.56 -43.61 11.92
C ILE A 20 46.50 -43.11 10.81
N SER A 21 46.17 -43.40 9.56
CA SER A 21 46.63 -42.63 8.41
C SER A 21 45.44 -41.86 7.83
N LEU A 22 45.60 -40.54 7.76
CA LEU A 22 44.67 -39.59 7.17
C LEU A 22 44.48 -39.93 5.67
N GLY A 23 43.33 -40.50 5.34
CA GLY A 23 42.80 -40.56 3.98
C GLY A 23 41.56 -39.68 3.91
N ALA A 24 41.64 -38.57 3.17
CA ALA A 24 40.51 -37.69 2.92
C ALA A 24 39.44 -38.45 2.10
N ALA A 25 38.39 -38.91 2.78
CA ALA A 25 37.20 -39.42 2.11
C ALA A 25 36.43 -38.22 1.52
N VAL A 26 36.43 -38.11 0.20
CA VAL A 26 35.50 -37.25 -0.53
C VAL A 26 34.10 -37.82 -0.30
N ALA A 27 33.33 -37.17 0.57
CA ALA A 27 31.92 -37.48 0.75
C ALA A 27 31.18 -37.13 -0.55
N ALA A 28 30.65 -38.15 -1.23
CA ALA A 28 29.67 -37.95 -2.29
C ALA A 28 28.45 -37.23 -1.70
N PRO A 29 27.86 -36.23 -2.38
CA PRO A 29 26.70 -35.54 -1.86
C PRO A 29 25.53 -36.53 -1.82
N ALA A 30 24.85 -36.57 -0.66
CA ALA A 30 23.62 -37.30 -0.46
C ALA A 30 22.62 -36.92 -1.55
N ALA A 31 22.04 -37.94 -2.20
CA ALA A 31 21.01 -37.76 -3.22
C ALA A 31 19.89 -36.87 -2.67
N ALA A 32 19.76 -35.68 -3.26
CA ALA A 32 18.69 -34.75 -2.95
C ALA A 32 17.35 -35.42 -3.28
N LEU A 33 16.44 -35.46 -2.30
CA LEU A 33 15.03 -35.74 -2.53
C LEU A 33 14.53 -34.83 -3.65
N ALA A 34 14.13 -35.43 -4.78
CA ALA A 34 13.74 -34.70 -5.98
C ALA A 34 12.55 -33.78 -5.66
N LYS A 35 12.78 -32.45 -5.71
CA LYS A 35 11.71 -31.47 -5.80
C LYS A 35 10.89 -31.75 -7.07
N PRO A 36 9.56 -31.54 -7.06
CA PRO A 36 8.75 -31.69 -8.26
C PRO A 36 9.33 -30.82 -9.39
N PRO A 37 9.30 -31.30 -10.66
CA PRO A 37 9.86 -30.56 -11.77
C PRO A 37 9.13 -29.23 -11.92
N VAL A 38 9.87 -28.14 -11.77
CA VAL A 38 9.40 -26.78 -12.02
C VAL A 38 9.24 -26.62 -13.53
N GLY A 39 8.02 -26.29 -13.99
CA GLY A 39 7.75 -26.04 -15.41
C GLY A 39 8.41 -24.74 -15.89
N PRO A 40 8.36 -24.43 -17.21
CA PRO A 40 8.81 -23.15 -17.75
C PRO A 40 8.16 -21.96 -17.02
N GLY A 41 8.93 -20.89 -16.85
CA GLY A 41 8.54 -19.69 -16.12
C GLY A 41 9.38 -19.39 -14.88
N ALA A 42 9.07 -18.29 -14.21
CA ALA A 42 9.57 -17.98 -12.88
C ALA A 42 8.68 -18.61 -11.79
N THR A 43 9.27 -19.45 -10.94
CA THR A 43 8.58 -20.09 -9.82
C THR A 43 9.17 -19.64 -8.49
N VAL A 44 8.33 -19.02 -7.65
CA VAL A 44 8.72 -18.53 -6.33
C VAL A 44 8.43 -19.60 -5.27
N MET A 45 9.45 -20.00 -4.51
CA MET A 45 9.32 -21.02 -3.46
C MET A 45 9.82 -20.48 -2.13
N ALA A 46 9.05 -20.73 -1.06
CA ALA A 46 9.55 -20.50 0.29
C ALA A 46 10.78 -21.38 0.55
N ASP A 47 11.84 -20.77 1.07
CA ASP A 47 13.13 -21.41 1.31
C ASP A 47 13.77 -20.89 2.59
N ARG A 48 13.80 -21.72 3.63
CA ARG A 48 14.39 -21.36 4.93
C ARG A 48 15.89 -21.06 4.86
N HIS A 49 16.59 -21.65 3.87
CA HIS A 49 18.03 -21.48 3.66
C HIS A 49 18.36 -20.25 2.80
N SER A 50 17.39 -19.73 2.03
CA SER A 50 17.54 -18.46 1.32
C SER A 50 17.68 -17.30 2.32
N PRO A 51 18.62 -16.35 2.13
CA PRO A 51 18.73 -15.16 2.97
C PRO A 51 17.43 -14.33 2.99
N THR A 52 16.65 -14.33 1.91
CA THR A 52 15.40 -13.57 1.80
C THR A 52 14.17 -14.35 2.28
N GLY A 53 14.32 -15.66 2.54
CA GLY A 53 13.20 -16.58 2.83
C GLY A 53 12.50 -17.12 1.59
N TYR A 54 12.88 -16.68 0.39
CA TYR A 54 12.37 -17.20 -0.88
C TYR A 54 13.53 -17.47 -1.85
N THR A 55 13.38 -18.55 -2.61
CA THR A 55 14.23 -18.84 -3.77
C THR A 55 13.34 -18.84 -5.00
N VAL A 56 13.75 -18.11 -6.04
CA VAL A 56 13.06 -18.06 -7.32
C VAL A 56 13.83 -18.90 -8.32
N THR A 57 13.16 -19.89 -8.90
CA THR A 57 13.70 -20.73 -9.97
C THR A 57 13.12 -20.26 -11.30
N PHE A 58 14.01 -19.86 -12.21
CA PHE A 58 13.66 -19.46 -13.57
C PHE A 58 13.92 -20.63 -14.51
N VAL A 59 12.95 -20.96 -15.36
CA VAL A 59 13.07 -22.07 -16.32
C VAL A 59 12.65 -21.59 -17.71
N TYR A 60 13.55 -21.72 -18.69
CA TYR A 60 13.25 -21.43 -20.10
C TYR A 60 13.46 -22.68 -20.94
N HIS A 61 12.43 -23.11 -21.68
CA HIS A 61 12.54 -24.25 -22.57
C HIS A 61 13.02 -23.81 -23.96
N ASN A 62 14.26 -24.18 -24.32
CA ASN A 62 14.77 -24.07 -25.68
C ASN A 62 15.87 -25.13 -25.93
N PRO A 63 15.54 -26.24 -26.61
CA PRO A 63 16.51 -27.29 -26.92
C PRO A 63 17.50 -26.93 -28.03
N GLN A 64 17.25 -25.87 -28.80
CA GLN A 64 18.11 -25.41 -29.90
C GLN A 64 19.09 -24.32 -29.46
N ALA A 65 18.82 -23.66 -28.34
CA ALA A 65 19.75 -22.69 -27.77
C ALA A 65 21.08 -23.35 -27.40
N THR A 66 22.17 -22.63 -27.67
CA THR A 66 23.53 -23.02 -27.27
C THR A 66 23.94 -22.38 -25.95
N GLN A 67 23.31 -21.25 -25.60
CA GLN A 67 23.50 -20.56 -24.33
C GLN A 67 22.24 -19.80 -23.95
N VAL A 68 21.91 -19.82 -22.66
CA VAL A 68 20.90 -18.97 -22.05
C VAL A 68 21.46 -18.37 -20.77
N ARG A 69 21.27 -17.07 -20.58
CA ARG A 69 21.50 -16.38 -19.31
C ARG A 69 20.19 -15.82 -18.78
N LEU A 70 19.99 -15.94 -17.47
CA LEU A 70 19.06 -15.07 -16.77
C LEU A 70 19.69 -13.69 -16.67
N ALA A 71 18.88 -12.67 -16.95
CA ALA A 71 19.25 -11.28 -16.84
C ALA A 71 18.13 -10.48 -16.17
N GLY A 72 18.42 -9.27 -15.69
CA GLY A 72 17.42 -8.47 -15.00
C GLY A 72 17.99 -7.28 -14.24
N ASP A 73 17.11 -6.50 -13.63
CA ASP A 73 17.47 -5.52 -12.61
C ASP A 73 17.64 -6.23 -11.25
N LEU A 74 18.52 -7.24 -11.24
CA LEU A 74 18.65 -8.21 -10.14
C LEU A 74 19.98 -8.06 -9.37
N THR A 75 20.78 -7.04 -9.64
CA THR A 75 21.90 -6.71 -8.75
C THR A 75 21.38 -5.95 -7.53
N LEU A 76 22.09 -6.03 -6.41
CA LEU A 76 21.74 -5.32 -5.19
C LEU A 76 22.61 -4.07 -5.01
N LEU A 77 22.00 -2.99 -4.54
CA LEU A 77 22.68 -1.83 -3.97
C LEU A 77 22.30 -1.68 -2.50
N ASP A 78 23.21 -1.12 -1.72
CA ASP A 78 23.12 -1.00 -0.27
C ASP A 78 22.95 0.47 0.12
N LEU A 79 21.95 0.78 0.95
CA LEU A 79 21.64 2.16 1.35
C LEU A 79 22.82 2.88 2.01
N ASP A 80 23.73 2.16 2.68
CA ASP A 80 24.86 2.76 3.39
C ASP A 80 26.07 2.99 2.47
N THR A 81 26.27 2.13 1.45
CA THR A 81 27.45 2.20 0.56
C THR A 81 27.16 2.82 -0.81
N GLY A 82 25.88 2.94 -1.19
CA GLY A 82 25.38 3.66 -2.35
C GLY A 82 25.65 3.01 -3.71
N SER A 83 26.92 2.77 -4.06
CA SER A 83 27.34 2.39 -5.42
C SER A 83 27.92 0.98 -5.54
N THR A 84 28.20 0.31 -4.42
CA THR A 84 28.74 -1.06 -4.45
C THR A 84 27.65 -2.04 -4.84
N ARG A 85 27.85 -2.76 -5.96
CA ARG A 85 26.90 -3.78 -6.42
C ARG A 85 27.21 -5.15 -5.82
N TYR A 86 26.16 -5.81 -5.34
CA TYR A 86 26.21 -7.17 -4.84
C TYR A 86 25.36 -8.11 -5.68
N GLN A 87 25.69 -9.41 -5.63
CA GLN A 87 24.89 -10.47 -6.22
C GLN A 87 23.69 -10.79 -5.32
N PRO A 88 22.58 -11.34 -5.85
CA PRO A 88 21.39 -11.69 -5.07
C PRO A 88 21.67 -12.50 -3.79
N GLU A 89 22.65 -13.39 -3.83
CA GLU A 89 23.04 -14.25 -2.71
C GLU A 89 23.59 -13.47 -1.50
N ALA A 90 24.05 -12.24 -1.71
CA ALA A 90 24.54 -11.36 -0.66
C ALA A 90 23.44 -10.46 -0.06
N TRP A 91 22.17 -10.79 -0.28
CA TRP A 91 21.07 -10.02 0.29
C TRP A 91 21.11 -9.99 1.83
N GLN A 92 20.86 -8.80 2.37
CA GLN A 92 20.67 -8.50 3.79
C GLN A 92 19.75 -7.28 3.91
N PRO A 93 19.13 -7.00 5.08
CA PRO A 93 18.36 -5.78 5.29
C PRO A 93 19.17 -4.53 4.90
N GLY A 94 18.53 -3.56 4.24
CA GLY A 94 19.19 -2.38 3.67
C GLY A 94 19.76 -2.57 2.25
N ARG A 95 19.72 -3.79 1.69
CA ARG A 95 20.06 -4.06 0.29
C ARG A 95 18.82 -4.29 -0.57
N TYR A 96 18.74 -3.54 -1.66
CA TYR A 96 17.61 -3.57 -2.58
C TYR A 96 18.09 -3.91 -3.99
N HIS A 97 17.29 -4.72 -4.69
CA HIS A 97 17.44 -4.97 -6.12
C HIS A 97 17.30 -3.64 -6.84
N ALA A 98 18.25 -3.39 -7.74
CA ALA A 98 18.39 -2.12 -8.42
C ALA A 98 18.89 -2.34 -9.85
N GLY A 99 18.32 -1.59 -10.78
CA GLY A 99 18.71 -1.57 -12.18
C GLY A 99 19.95 -0.71 -12.44
N GLY A 100 20.09 -0.26 -13.69
CA GLY A 100 21.24 0.53 -14.16
C GLY A 100 22.52 -0.27 -14.43
N THR A 101 22.55 -1.55 -14.05
CA THR A 101 23.56 -2.52 -14.51
C THR A 101 22.88 -3.87 -14.63
N GLU A 102 22.89 -4.40 -15.85
CA GLU A 102 22.25 -5.68 -16.15
C GLU A 102 22.92 -6.81 -15.35
N PHE A 103 22.12 -7.48 -14.51
CA PHE A 103 22.52 -8.75 -13.93
C PHE A 103 22.64 -9.82 -15.02
N LEU A 104 23.62 -10.70 -14.92
CA LEU A 104 23.80 -11.83 -15.85
C LEU A 104 24.21 -13.08 -15.08
N ARG A 105 23.51 -14.19 -15.31
CA ARG A 105 23.87 -15.51 -14.78
C ARG A 105 23.61 -16.59 -15.82
N ASP A 106 24.64 -17.39 -16.11
CA ASP A 106 24.50 -18.56 -16.98
C ASP A 106 23.48 -19.55 -16.38
N MET A 107 22.61 -20.06 -17.23
CA MET A 107 21.63 -21.08 -16.87
C MET A 107 22.14 -22.47 -17.25
N THR A 108 21.69 -23.49 -16.52
CA THR A 108 22.07 -24.89 -16.77
C THR A 108 21.00 -25.57 -17.61
N ARG A 109 21.41 -26.18 -18.73
CA ARG A 109 20.53 -26.97 -19.60
C ARG A 109 20.39 -28.41 -19.12
N ASP A 110 19.17 -28.91 -19.02
CA ASP A 110 18.87 -30.32 -18.79
C ASP A 110 18.75 -31.15 -20.10
N ALA A 111 18.61 -32.47 -19.97
CA ALA A 111 18.46 -33.37 -21.11
C ALA A 111 17.18 -33.15 -21.94
N LYS A 112 16.18 -32.44 -21.39
CA LYS A 112 14.93 -32.10 -22.06
C LYS A 112 15.02 -30.75 -22.79
N GLY A 113 16.11 -30.00 -22.64
CA GLY A 113 16.25 -28.67 -23.22
C GLY A 113 15.69 -27.54 -22.37
N ASN A 114 15.45 -27.78 -21.07
CA ASN A 114 15.12 -26.71 -20.13
C ASN A 114 16.41 -26.10 -19.59
N TRP A 115 16.51 -24.78 -19.69
CA TRP A 115 17.54 -23.97 -19.07
C TRP A 115 17.02 -23.47 -17.74
N SER A 116 17.77 -23.66 -16.66
CA SER A 116 17.33 -23.25 -15.32
C SER A 116 18.41 -22.59 -14.47
N VAL A 117 18.00 -21.68 -13.59
CA VAL A 117 18.82 -21.09 -12.53
C VAL A 117 17.94 -20.70 -11.34
N SER A 118 18.49 -20.74 -10.13
CA SER A 118 17.78 -20.36 -8.90
C SER A 118 18.53 -19.26 -8.16
N LEU A 119 17.81 -18.23 -7.69
CA LEU A 119 18.36 -17.09 -6.96
C LEU A 119 17.51 -16.77 -5.73
N PRO A 120 18.12 -16.34 -4.61
CA PRO A 120 17.37 -15.73 -3.53
C PRO A 120 16.99 -14.30 -3.92
N LEU A 121 15.69 -14.00 -3.96
CA LEU A 121 15.18 -12.66 -4.28
C LEU A 121 14.33 -12.13 -3.12
N HIS A 122 14.40 -10.82 -2.86
CA HIS A 122 13.64 -10.17 -1.79
C HIS A 122 12.24 -9.83 -2.26
N ALA A 123 11.36 -9.38 -1.35
CA ALA A 123 9.97 -9.15 -1.68
C ALA A 123 9.74 -8.00 -2.70
N GLY A 124 8.64 -8.06 -3.44
CA GLY A 124 8.22 -7.08 -4.44
C GLY A 124 8.16 -7.62 -5.87
N GLY A 125 7.74 -6.77 -6.80
CA GLY A 125 7.88 -6.97 -8.24
C GLY A 125 9.31 -6.66 -8.67
N LEU A 126 9.95 -7.61 -9.35
CA LEU A 126 11.34 -7.52 -9.80
C LEU A 126 11.41 -7.82 -11.30
N SER A 127 12.11 -6.98 -12.05
CA SER A 127 12.22 -7.14 -13.50
C SER A 127 13.26 -8.20 -13.88
N TYR A 128 12.96 -9.01 -14.89
CA TYR A 128 13.89 -9.99 -15.45
C TYR A 128 13.62 -10.25 -16.93
N TRP A 129 14.57 -10.91 -17.58
CA TRP A 129 14.51 -11.36 -18.97
C TRP A 129 15.56 -12.45 -19.23
N TYR A 130 15.56 -13.03 -20.43
CA TYR A 130 16.59 -13.96 -20.86
C TYR A 130 17.48 -13.35 -21.94
N ARG A 131 18.78 -13.66 -21.90
CA ARG A 131 19.70 -13.50 -23.04
C ARG A 131 19.94 -14.86 -23.68
N VAL A 132 19.63 -14.97 -24.97
CA VAL A 132 19.59 -16.25 -25.69
C VAL A 132 20.50 -16.21 -26.91
N TRP A 133 21.26 -17.30 -27.08
CA TRP A 133 21.96 -17.64 -28.30
C TRP A 133 21.29 -18.88 -28.90
N ASP A 134 20.65 -18.70 -30.05
CA ASP A 134 19.93 -19.76 -30.77
C ASP A 134 20.27 -19.64 -32.27
N PRO A 135 21.23 -20.44 -32.77
CA PRO A 135 21.68 -20.36 -34.15
C PRO A 135 20.57 -20.71 -35.15
N THR A 136 19.56 -21.50 -34.75
CA THR A 136 18.44 -21.87 -35.62
C THR A 136 17.51 -20.68 -35.91
N ARG A 137 17.55 -19.66 -35.05
CA ARG A 137 16.80 -18.41 -35.17
C ARG A 137 17.68 -17.21 -35.55
N GLY A 138 18.99 -17.44 -35.76
CA GLY A 138 19.96 -16.35 -35.95
C GLY A 138 20.13 -15.46 -34.71
N TRP A 139 19.74 -15.95 -33.52
CA TRP A 139 19.82 -15.16 -32.29
C TRP A 139 21.22 -15.22 -31.69
N ALA A 140 21.80 -14.04 -31.48
CA ALA A 140 23.03 -13.86 -30.73
C ALA A 140 22.81 -12.78 -29.66
N ASN A 141 22.94 -13.17 -28.38
CA ASN A 141 22.65 -12.29 -27.23
C ASN A 141 21.25 -11.62 -27.33
N LYS A 142 20.29 -12.33 -27.92
CA LYS A 142 18.91 -11.82 -28.09
C LYS A 142 18.28 -11.74 -26.72
N ARG A 143 17.75 -10.57 -26.39
CA ARG A 143 16.93 -10.34 -25.22
C ARG A 143 15.49 -10.76 -25.54
N ILE A 144 14.92 -11.60 -24.70
CA ILE A 144 13.52 -12.02 -24.79
C ILE A 144 12.87 -11.91 -23.40
N TRP A 145 11.58 -11.58 -23.37
CA TRP A 145 10.76 -11.76 -22.16
C TRP A 145 10.56 -13.25 -21.92
N ASP A 146 10.00 -13.61 -20.76
CA ASP A 146 9.72 -14.99 -20.44
C ASP A 146 8.54 -15.50 -21.29
N PRO A 147 8.73 -16.48 -22.19
CA PRO A 147 7.63 -16.97 -23.02
C PRO A 147 6.52 -17.66 -22.21
N ALA A 148 6.77 -18.01 -20.95
CA ALA A 148 5.76 -18.54 -20.03
C ALA A 148 5.00 -17.43 -19.27
N SER A 149 5.39 -16.16 -19.42
CA SER A 149 4.72 -15.03 -18.78
C SER A 149 3.33 -14.81 -19.36
N THR A 150 2.38 -14.54 -18.45
CA THR A 150 0.99 -14.21 -18.78
C THR A 150 0.75 -12.71 -18.85
N ASN A 151 1.79 -11.89 -18.71
CA ASN A 151 1.66 -10.44 -18.79
C ASN A 151 1.20 -10.05 -20.21
N PRO A 152 0.06 -9.30 -20.36
CA PRO A 152 -0.41 -8.85 -21.66
C PRO A 152 0.64 -7.99 -22.36
N ARG A 153 0.68 -8.05 -23.69
CA ARG A 153 1.61 -7.28 -24.52
C ARG A 153 0.93 -6.87 -25.83
N PRO A 154 1.40 -5.80 -26.48
CA PRO A 154 0.98 -5.45 -27.84
C PRO A 154 1.17 -6.62 -28.81
N PRO A 155 0.27 -6.81 -29.79
CA PRO A 155 0.42 -7.87 -30.76
C PRO A 155 1.59 -7.64 -31.72
N GLY A 156 2.24 -8.73 -32.12
CA GLY A 156 3.33 -8.72 -33.10
C GLY A 156 4.69 -8.29 -32.54
N GLU A 157 5.65 -8.09 -33.45
CA GLU A 157 7.02 -7.64 -33.11
C GLU A 157 7.21 -6.12 -33.27
N SER A 158 6.11 -5.37 -33.39
CA SER A 158 6.15 -3.92 -33.65
C SER A 158 6.48 -3.09 -32.40
N SER A 159 6.35 -3.65 -31.19
CA SER A 159 6.70 -2.93 -29.95
C SER A 159 8.11 -2.36 -30.04
N PHE A 160 8.27 -1.14 -29.55
CA PHE A 160 9.55 -0.45 -29.58
C PHE A 160 10.63 -1.25 -28.84
N ARG A 161 10.30 -1.85 -27.69
CA ARG A 161 11.23 -2.71 -26.94
C ARG A 161 11.65 -3.97 -27.70
N VAL A 162 10.72 -4.61 -28.42
CA VAL A 162 11.03 -5.80 -29.24
C VAL A 162 12.08 -5.45 -30.29
N ARG A 163 11.83 -4.36 -31.03
CA ARG A 163 12.69 -3.87 -32.11
C ARG A 163 14.05 -3.43 -31.58
N ASN A 164 14.10 -2.86 -30.38
CA ASN A 164 15.33 -2.39 -29.74
C ASN A 164 16.10 -3.47 -28.94
N ASN A 165 15.65 -4.73 -28.94
CA ASN A 165 16.26 -5.81 -28.16
C ASN A 165 16.33 -5.49 -26.65
N ASP A 166 15.28 -4.85 -26.11
CA ASP A 166 15.23 -4.29 -24.75
C ASP A 166 13.93 -4.66 -24.00
N VAL A 167 13.55 -5.92 -24.04
CA VAL A 167 12.25 -6.36 -23.49
C VAL A 167 12.30 -6.76 -22.01
N LEU A 168 11.20 -6.57 -21.30
CA LEU A 168 11.11 -6.77 -19.85
C LEU A 168 9.98 -7.75 -19.48
N ASP A 169 10.20 -8.49 -18.40
CA ASP A 169 9.18 -9.22 -17.66
C ASP A 169 9.31 -8.95 -16.16
N ALA A 170 8.37 -9.44 -15.36
CA ALA A 170 8.37 -9.26 -13.92
C ALA A 170 8.07 -10.56 -13.16
N VAL A 171 8.73 -10.73 -12.01
CA VAL A 171 8.41 -11.77 -11.03
C VAL A 171 8.01 -11.13 -9.70
N TYR A 172 7.02 -11.71 -9.04
CA TYR A 172 6.43 -11.16 -7.82
C TYR A 172 6.77 -12.03 -6.61
N VAL A 173 7.64 -11.54 -5.74
CA VAL A 173 8.18 -12.29 -4.60
C VAL A 173 7.48 -11.87 -3.31
N PRO A 174 6.89 -12.80 -2.53
CA PRO A 174 6.23 -12.45 -1.28
C PRO A 174 7.20 -11.99 -0.18
N TYR A 175 6.65 -11.32 0.84
CA TYR A 175 7.39 -10.98 2.04
C TYR A 175 7.57 -12.18 2.97
N ALA A 176 8.76 -12.33 3.53
CA ALA A 176 9.03 -13.23 4.64
C ALA A 176 9.43 -12.40 5.87
N THR A 177 8.95 -12.78 7.06
CA THR A 177 9.26 -12.08 8.32
C THR A 177 10.75 -11.96 8.60
N LYS A 178 11.55 -12.94 8.15
CA LYS A 178 13.01 -12.89 8.27
C LYS A 178 13.69 -11.80 7.45
N GLN A 179 12.99 -11.21 6.47
CA GLN A 179 13.53 -10.05 5.75
C GLN A 179 13.61 -8.83 6.68
N ASN A 180 12.76 -8.74 7.71
CA ASN A 180 12.78 -7.70 8.74
C ASN A 180 12.91 -6.27 8.18
N ASP A 181 12.29 -6.02 7.03
CA ASP A 181 12.37 -4.76 6.32
C ASP A 181 10.96 -4.21 6.11
N PRO A 182 10.62 -3.04 6.68
CA PRO A 182 9.28 -2.48 6.56
C PRO A 182 8.96 -2.00 5.14
N VAL A 183 9.95 -1.52 4.37
CA VAL A 183 9.75 -1.09 2.97
C VAL A 183 9.41 -2.29 2.12
N LEU A 184 10.14 -3.40 2.24
CA LEU A 184 9.83 -4.62 1.49
C LEU A 184 8.49 -5.24 1.90
N LYS A 185 8.11 -5.10 3.18
CA LYS A 185 6.79 -5.52 3.66
C LYS A 185 5.67 -4.72 3.00
N GLU A 186 5.85 -3.40 2.90
CA GLU A 186 4.91 -2.49 2.23
C GLU A 186 4.84 -2.77 0.73
N ARG A 187 5.99 -2.88 0.05
CA ARG A 187 6.05 -3.25 -1.37
C ARG A 187 5.27 -4.53 -1.65
N ALA A 188 5.48 -5.59 -0.86
CA ALA A 188 4.74 -6.85 -1.03
C ALA A 188 3.22 -6.72 -0.78
N ALA A 189 2.79 -5.70 -0.05
CA ALA A 189 1.38 -5.45 0.23
C ALA A 189 0.62 -4.88 -1.00
N TYR A 190 1.34 -4.22 -1.91
CA TYR A 190 0.78 -3.57 -3.11
C TYR A 190 1.20 -4.23 -4.42
N GLU A 191 2.41 -4.79 -4.49
CA GLU A 191 2.99 -5.23 -5.75
C GLU A 191 2.67 -6.69 -6.11
N LEU A 192 2.11 -7.47 -5.19
CA LEU A 192 1.77 -8.87 -5.48
C LEU A 192 0.44 -8.97 -6.22
N PRO A 193 0.32 -9.86 -7.22
CA PRO A 193 -0.97 -10.08 -7.87
C PRO A 193 -2.00 -10.62 -6.89
N MET A 194 -3.20 -10.07 -6.91
CA MET A 194 -4.30 -10.52 -6.05
C MET A 194 -4.57 -12.01 -6.26
N ARG A 195 -4.75 -12.78 -5.19
CA ARG A 195 -4.91 -14.26 -5.31
C ARG A 195 -6.13 -14.66 -6.13
N ASP A 196 -7.22 -13.91 -6.01
CA ASP A 196 -8.45 -14.11 -6.77
C ASP A 196 -8.39 -13.33 -8.09
N PRO A 197 -8.32 -14.01 -9.26
CA PRO A 197 -8.27 -13.33 -10.56
C PRO A 197 -9.52 -12.49 -10.84
N ALA A 198 -10.68 -12.80 -10.25
CA ALA A 198 -11.90 -12.00 -10.44
C ALA A 198 -11.83 -10.62 -9.78
N LYS A 199 -10.84 -10.41 -8.90
CA LYS A 199 -10.57 -9.11 -8.26
C LYS A 199 -9.44 -8.34 -8.91
N ARG A 200 -8.95 -8.80 -10.07
CA ARG A 200 -7.91 -8.12 -10.83
C ARG A 200 -8.50 -7.28 -11.94
N GLY A 201 -7.89 -6.13 -12.21
CA GLY A 201 -8.19 -5.33 -13.38
C GLY A 201 -7.69 -6.01 -14.66
N THR A 202 -8.08 -5.43 -15.79
CA THR A 202 -7.72 -5.96 -17.11
C THR A 202 -6.76 -5.02 -17.81
N VAL A 203 -5.64 -5.55 -18.30
CA VAL A 203 -4.71 -4.81 -19.17
C VAL A 203 -4.95 -5.23 -20.62
N SER A 204 -5.09 -4.25 -21.50
CA SER A 204 -5.20 -4.42 -22.94
C SER A 204 -4.30 -3.42 -23.66
N TYR A 205 -4.04 -3.65 -24.96
CA TYR A 205 -3.28 -2.74 -25.79
C TYR A 205 -4.11 -2.37 -27.01
N ILE A 206 -4.40 -1.08 -27.19
CA ILE A 206 -5.20 -0.59 -28.31
C ILE A 206 -4.30 0.14 -29.31
N PRO A 207 -4.44 -0.12 -30.63
CA PRO A 207 -3.69 0.62 -31.64
C PRO A 207 -4.20 2.05 -31.73
N TYR A 208 -3.32 3.00 -32.05
CA TYR A 208 -3.71 4.36 -32.38
C TYR A 208 -2.78 4.97 -33.44
N THR A 209 -3.26 6.04 -34.07
CA THR A 209 -2.48 6.87 -34.98
C THR A 209 -2.02 8.11 -34.22
N THR A 210 -0.74 8.47 -34.28
CA THR A 210 -0.23 9.63 -33.54
C THR A 210 -0.68 10.95 -34.18
N ILE A 211 -0.42 12.06 -33.47
CA ILE A 211 -0.58 13.43 -33.97
C ILE A 211 0.17 13.71 -35.29
N LEU A 212 1.18 12.92 -35.65
CA LEU A 212 1.90 13.03 -36.92
C LEU A 212 1.32 12.17 -38.05
N GLY A 213 0.26 11.41 -37.78
CA GLY A 213 -0.40 10.54 -38.75
C GLY A 213 0.25 9.17 -38.93
N ASP A 214 1.26 8.80 -38.13
CA ASP A 214 1.89 7.49 -38.20
C ASP A 214 1.18 6.44 -37.33
N SER A 215 1.12 5.21 -37.84
CA SER A 215 0.45 4.05 -37.23
C SER A 215 1.47 3.03 -36.69
N GLY A 216 0.99 1.99 -36.01
CA GLY A 216 1.85 0.97 -35.40
C GLY A 216 2.24 1.27 -33.95
N HIS A 217 1.59 2.27 -33.35
CA HIS A 217 1.70 2.61 -31.94
C HIS A 217 0.54 2.02 -31.15
N TYR A 218 0.79 1.72 -29.89
CA TYR A 218 -0.21 1.21 -28.97
C TYR A 218 -0.29 2.07 -27.72
N LEU A 219 -1.47 2.11 -27.13
CA LEU A 219 -1.67 2.55 -25.75
C LEU A 219 -1.93 1.31 -24.91
N GLY A 220 -1.27 1.20 -23.75
CA GLY A 220 -1.69 0.23 -22.75
C GLY A 220 -2.85 0.80 -21.97
N VAL A 221 -3.94 0.05 -21.83
CA VAL A 221 -5.13 0.44 -21.06
C VAL A 221 -5.34 -0.57 -19.95
N TYR A 222 -5.28 -0.11 -18.70
CA TYR A 222 -5.72 -0.85 -17.53
C TYR A 222 -7.12 -0.35 -17.14
N LEU A 223 -8.05 -1.28 -17.01
CA LEU A 223 -9.37 -1.05 -16.44
C LEU A 223 -9.42 -1.69 -15.04
N PRO A 224 -9.98 -0.99 -14.04
CA PRO A 224 -10.08 -1.53 -12.69
C PRO A 224 -11.02 -2.76 -12.65
N PRO A 225 -10.93 -3.59 -11.59
CA PRO A 225 -11.83 -4.72 -11.41
C PRO A 225 -13.30 -4.26 -11.49
N ASN A 226 -14.13 -5.02 -12.21
CA ASN A 226 -15.56 -4.71 -12.42
C ASN A 226 -15.83 -3.35 -13.11
N TYR A 227 -14.96 -2.91 -14.00
CA TYR A 227 -15.22 -1.73 -14.84
C TYR A 227 -16.59 -1.81 -15.53
N ASP A 228 -17.40 -0.76 -15.38
CA ASP A 228 -18.72 -0.61 -15.99
C ASP A 228 -18.78 0.64 -16.87
N ALA A 229 -18.84 0.44 -18.18
CA ALA A 229 -18.96 1.52 -19.16
C ALA A 229 -20.25 2.34 -19.00
N ASN A 230 -21.26 1.84 -18.28
CA ASN A 230 -22.55 2.50 -18.09
C ASN A 230 -22.74 3.09 -16.68
N ARG A 231 -21.71 3.06 -15.82
CA ARG A 231 -21.83 3.67 -14.49
C ARG A 231 -22.10 5.18 -14.61
N ALA A 232 -22.86 5.73 -13.67
CA ALA A 232 -23.32 7.13 -13.74
C ALA A 232 -22.17 8.15 -13.71
N GLU A 233 -21.20 7.95 -12.81
CA GLU A 233 -20.05 8.85 -12.67
C GLU A 233 -18.86 8.33 -13.50
N PRO A 234 -18.22 9.10 -14.38
CA PRO A 234 -17.08 8.62 -15.16
C PRO A 234 -15.87 8.21 -14.31
N TYR A 235 -15.05 7.26 -14.78
CA TYR A 235 -13.82 6.84 -14.08
C TYR A 235 -12.75 7.93 -14.11
N LYS A 236 -12.07 8.13 -12.98
CA LYS A 236 -10.82 8.91 -12.92
C LYS A 236 -9.77 8.20 -13.78
N VAL A 237 -8.95 8.97 -14.47
CA VAL A 237 -7.98 8.44 -15.44
C VAL A 237 -6.58 9.04 -15.26
N ALA A 238 -5.57 8.17 -15.21
CA ALA A 238 -4.16 8.56 -15.15
C ALA A 238 -3.42 8.17 -16.44
N TYR A 239 -2.77 9.14 -17.06
CA TYR A 239 -1.98 8.99 -18.28
C TYR A 239 -0.49 8.91 -17.93
N LEU A 240 0.15 7.79 -18.27
CA LEU A 240 1.50 7.45 -17.81
C LEU A 240 2.50 7.37 -18.98
N ALA A 241 3.52 8.22 -18.96
CA ALA A 241 4.52 8.31 -20.03
C ALA A 241 5.86 7.64 -19.64
N HIS A 242 6.31 6.68 -20.47
CA HIS A 242 7.52 5.87 -20.20
C HIS A 242 8.84 6.67 -20.35
N GLY A 243 9.96 6.08 -19.93
CA GLY A 243 11.30 6.67 -20.07
C GLY A 243 11.91 6.51 -21.46
N ILE A 244 13.15 6.95 -21.65
CA ILE A 244 13.91 6.61 -22.87
C ILE A 244 14.09 5.08 -22.97
N PHE A 245 14.02 4.56 -24.19
CA PHE A 245 13.97 3.14 -24.58
C PHE A 245 12.75 2.34 -24.08
N GLY A 246 11.87 2.97 -23.30
CA GLY A 246 10.60 2.38 -22.87
C GLY A 246 9.54 2.31 -23.96
N ASP A 247 8.44 1.65 -23.63
CA ASP A 247 7.23 1.62 -24.42
C ASP A 247 5.98 1.51 -23.51
N GLU A 248 4.81 1.32 -24.12
CA GLU A 248 3.50 1.20 -23.47
C GLU A 248 3.42 0.06 -22.42
N THR A 249 4.39 -0.85 -22.37
CA THR A 249 4.43 -1.95 -21.40
C THR A 249 5.08 -1.58 -20.06
N ASP A 250 5.84 -0.48 -19.97
CA ASP A 250 6.70 -0.16 -18.83
C ASP A 250 5.95 -0.02 -17.50
N PHE A 251 4.86 0.75 -17.49
CA PHE A 251 4.08 0.89 -16.27
C PHE A 251 3.25 -0.35 -15.96
N MET A 252 2.89 -1.14 -16.98
CA MET A 252 2.05 -2.33 -16.82
C MET A 252 2.83 -3.52 -16.26
N ILE A 253 4.11 -3.66 -16.63
CA ILE A 253 4.91 -4.84 -16.32
C ILE A 253 6.00 -4.52 -15.27
N PRO A 254 7.13 -3.86 -15.60
CA PRO A 254 8.21 -3.65 -14.63
C PRO A 254 7.89 -2.62 -13.54
N ALA A 255 7.04 -1.60 -13.80
CA ALA A 255 6.58 -0.68 -12.74
C ALA A 255 5.32 -1.15 -12.02
N ASN A 256 4.68 -2.21 -12.54
CA ASN A 256 3.69 -2.99 -11.81
C ASN A 256 2.42 -2.24 -11.37
N VAL A 257 2.03 -1.19 -12.10
CA VAL A 257 0.85 -0.37 -11.81
C VAL A 257 -0.44 -1.19 -11.68
N PRO A 258 -0.74 -2.20 -12.53
CA PRO A 258 -1.96 -2.99 -12.40
C PRO A 258 -2.12 -3.67 -11.04
N ASN A 259 -1.08 -4.34 -10.54
CA ASN A 259 -1.16 -5.01 -9.25
C ASN A 259 -1.25 -4.01 -8.08
N ILE A 260 -0.56 -2.86 -8.20
CA ILE A 260 -0.65 -1.78 -7.21
C ILE A 260 -2.09 -1.28 -7.09
N LEU A 261 -2.72 -0.95 -8.22
CA LEU A 261 -4.10 -0.46 -8.25
C LEU A 261 -5.13 -1.52 -7.84
N ASP A 262 -4.94 -2.78 -8.22
CA ASP A 262 -5.81 -3.87 -7.77
C ASP A 262 -5.80 -3.97 -6.23
N ASN A 263 -4.62 -3.94 -5.61
CA ASN A 263 -4.51 -4.02 -4.16
C ASN A 263 -5.04 -2.76 -3.45
N MET A 264 -4.77 -1.56 -3.97
CA MET A 264 -5.31 -0.30 -3.41
C MET A 264 -6.83 -0.25 -3.48
N THR A 265 -7.40 -0.60 -4.63
CA THR A 265 -8.84 -0.65 -4.84
C THR A 265 -9.49 -1.67 -3.90
N ALA A 266 -8.89 -2.85 -3.74
CA ALA A 266 -9.39 -3.87 -2.81
C ALA A 266 -9.32 -3.46 -1.33
N ARG A 267 -8.48 -2.48 -0.98
CA ARG A 267 -8.35 -1.89 0.36
C ARG A 267 -9.24 -0.65 0.55
N GLY A 268 -9.85 -0.14 -0.52
CA GLY A 268 -10.61 1.11 -0.52
C GLY A 268 -9.73 2.34 -0.28
N GLU A 269 -8.45 2.27 -0.64
CA GLU A 269 -7.49 3.37 -0.48
C GLU A 269 -7.52 4.36 -1.65
N ILE A 270 -8.09 3.96 -2.79
CA ILE A 270 -8.27 4.81 -3.96
C ILE A 270 -9.58 4.44 -4.66
N GLU A 271 -10.22 5.42 -5.30
CA GLU A 271 -11.33 5.15 -6.22
C GLU A 271 -10.84 4.25 -7.38
N PRO A 272 -11.63 3.28 -7.87
CA PRO A 272 -11.34 2.55 -9.09
C PRO A 272 -10.89 3.47 -10.23
N THR A 273 -9.69 3.23 -10.75
CA THR A 273 -8.98 4.16 -11.64
C THR A 273 -8.63 3.49 -12.96
N VAL A 274 -8.89 4.18 -14.08
CA VAL A 274 -8.37 3.78 -15.40
C VAL A 274 -6.95 4.30 -15.58
N VAL A 275 -6.06 3.50 -16.13
CA VAL A 275 -4.69 3.92 -16.48
C VAL A 275 -4.45 3.73 -17.96
N VAL A 276 -3.88 4.76 -18.59
CA VAL A 276 -3.47 4.74 -20.00
C VAL A 276 -1.98 5.00 -20.09
N THR A 277 -1.21 4.06 -20.64
CA THR A 277 0.22 4.26 -20.92
C THR A 277 0.42 4.77 -22.33
N MET A 278 1.31 5.75 -22.48
CA MET A 278 1.53 6.45 -23.74
C MET A 278 3.00 6.49 -24.16
N GLY A 279 3.21 6.63 -25.47
CA GLY A 279 4.52 6.74 -26.09
C GLY A 279 5.09 8.17 -26.04
N ASN A 280 6.42 8.28 -25.95
CA ASN A 280 7.16 9.54 -26.11
C ASN A 280 7.91 9.67 -27.45
N HIS A 281 7.79 8.65 -28.31
CA HIS A 281 8.55 8.52 -29.55
C HIS A 281 7.61 8.58 -30.77
N PHE A 282 8.05 9.26 -31.83
CA PHE A 282 7.20 9.69 -32.96
C PHE A 282 7.78 9.29 -34.33
N THR A 283 8.17 8.04 -34.52
CA THR A 283 8.70 7.58 -35.82
C THR A 283 8.38 6.12 -36.13
N GLY A 284 8.13 5.82 -37.41
CA GLY A 284 7.91 4.45 -37.90
C GLY A 284 9.16 3.55 -37.93
N THR A 285 10.38 4.11 -37.95
CA THR A 285 11.63 3.33 -38.16
C THR A 285 12.83 3.72 -37.29
N SER A 286 12.85 4.88 -36.63
CA SER A 286 13.98 5.29 -35.77
C SER A 286 13.80 4.73 -34.36
N LEU A 287 14.81 4.00 -33.88
CA LEU A 287 14.84 3.42 -32.53
C LEU A 287 15.72 4.22 -31.55
N GLY A 288 16.25 5.38 -31.98
CA GLY A 288 17.17 6.19 -31.20
C GLY A 288 16.54 7.45 -30.59
N PHE A 289 17.36 8.24 -29.88
CA PHE A 289 16.97 9.50 -29.24
C PHE A 289 16.26 10.50 -30.18
N ALA A 290 16.59 10.49 -31.48
CA ALA A 290 15.96 11.35 -32.47
C ALA A 290 14.45 11.08 -32.66
N SER A 291 13.94 9.93 -32.20
CA SER A 291 12.52 9.64 -32.23
C SER A 291 11.74 10.33 -31.11
N TYR A 292 12.40 10.79 -30.04
CA TYR A 292 11.75 11.37 -28.86
C TYR A 292 11.48 12.86 -29.05
N ASN A 293 10.27 13.30 -28.71
CA ASN A 293 9.88 14.71 -28.80
C ASN A 293 8.80 15.04 -27.76
N GLN A 294 9.16 15.81 -26.74
CA GLN A 294 8.26 16.16 -25.63
C GLN A 294 7.08 17.04 -26.06
N THR A 295 7.29 17.94 -27.03
CA THR A 295 6.21 18.79 -27.56
C THR A 295 5.18 17.96 -28.30
N ASN A 296 5.64 17.04 -29.17
CA ASN A 296 4.73 16.12 -29.85
C ASN A 296 4.07 15.18 -28.84
N ALA A 297 4.77 14.72 -27.80
CA ALA A 297 4.19 13.90 -26.73
C ALA A 297 3.03 14.61 -26.02
N ALA A 298 3.23 15.87 -25.61
CA ALA A 298 2.20 16.67 -24.97
C ALA A 298 1.00 16.92 -25.91
N ASN A 299 1.26 17.29 -27.17
CA ASN A 299 0.19 17.50 -28.15
C ASN A 299 -0.56 16.21 -28.49
N ASN A 300 0.15 15.09 -28.64
CA ASN A 300 -0.45 13.79 -28.91
C ASN A 300 -1.30 13.31 -27.74
N LEU A 301 -0.87 13.56 -26.50
CA LEU A 301 -1.68 13.30 -25.31
C LEU A 301 -3.02 14.05 -25.39
N VAL A 302 -2.97 15.38 -25.53
CA VAL A 302 -4.18 16.21 -25.39
C VAL A 302 -5.07 16.18 -26.64
N GLN A 303 -4.48 16.17 -27.82
CA GLN A 303 -5.23 16.33 -29.09
C GLN A 303 -5.59 15.00 -29.76
N THR A 304 -5.05 13.88 -29.29
CA THR A 304 -5.26 12.56 -29.92
C THR A 304 -5.64 11.50 -28.90
N ILE A 305 -4.88 11.34 -27.83
CA ILE A 305 -5.10 10.29 -26.84
C ILE A 305 -6.32 10.59 -25.97
N LEU A 306 -6.47 11.81 -25.44
CA LEU A 306 -7.64 12.19 -24.63
C LEU A 306 -8.96 11.93 -25.39
N PRO A 307 -9.16 12.47 -26.63
CA PRO A 307 -10.39 12.20 -27.39
C PRO A 307 -10.62 10.71 -27.65
N LEU A 308 -9.58 9.95 -27.99
CA LEU A 308 -9.69 8.51 -28.25
C LEU A 308 -10.17 7.75 -27.00
N ILE A 309 -9.58 8.05 -25.84
CA ILE A 309 -9.92 7.35 -24.59
C ILE A 309 -11.33 7.77 -24.12
N GLU A 310 -11.67 9.04 -24.20
CA GLU A 310 -12.99 9.57 -23.81
C GLU A 310 -14.14 9.08 -24.70
N GLU A 311 -13.85 8.78 -25.98
CA GLU A 311 -14.83 8.17 -26.89
C GLU A 311 -15.07 6.68 -26.60
N ASN A 312 -14.03 5.96 -26.17
CA ASN A 312 -14.07 4.49 -26.07
C ASN A 312 -14.28 3.97 -24.65
N TYR A 313 -14.07 4.82 -23.64
CA TYR A 313 -14.18 4.46 -22.22
C TYR A 313 -14.93 5.55 -21.46
N ASN A 314 -15.77 5.16 -20.51
CA ASN A 314 -16.42 6.04 -19.54
C ASN A 314 -15.39 6.62 -18.56
N VAL A 315 -14.63 7.62 -18.98
CA VAL A 315 -13.61 8.32 -18.17
C VAL A 315 -13.94 9.80 -18.05
N SER A 316 -13.42 10.45 -17.01
CA SER A 316 -13.68 11.86 -16.75
C SER A 316 -13.04 12.76 -17.80
N THR A 317 -13.83 13.75 -18.26
CA THR A 317 -13.41 14.81 -19.17
C THR A 317 -12.97 16.09 -18.45
N GLU A 318 -13.03 16.09 -17.11
CA GLU A 318 -12.72 17.25 -16.26
C GLU A 318 -11.31 17.12 -15.68
N ARG A 319 -10.67 18.26 -15.41
CA ARG A 319 -9.27 18.29 -14.96
C ARG A 319 -9.08 17.60 -13.61
N GLU A 320 -10.06 17.70 -12.70
CA GLU A 320 -10.10 17.02 -11.39
C GLU A 320 -10.25 15.50 -11.52
N GLY A 321 -10.55 15.01 -12.73
CA GLY A 321 -10.62 13.60 -13.07
C GLY A 321 -9.45 13.06 -13.88
N ARG A 322 -8.48 13.92 -14.22
CA ARG A 322 -7.34 13.56 -15.06
C ARG A 322 -6.02 13.78 -14.32
N ALA A 323 -5.17 12.76 -14.35
CA ALA A 323 -3.79 12.82 -13.89
C ALA A 323 -2.81 12.55 -15.04
N TYR A 324 -1.68 13.25 -15.02
CA TYR A 324 -0.51 12.90 -15.79
C TYR A 324 0.58 12.39 -14.85
N ALA A 325 1.30 11.35 -15.23
CA ALA A 325 2.60 11.06 -14.63
C ALA A 325 3.57 10.47 -15.64
N GLY A 326 4.85 10.47 -15.31
CA GLY A 326 5.86 9.89 -16.18
C GLY A 326 7.15 9.55 -15.48
N PHE A 327 7.86 8.58 -16.07
CA PHE A 327 9.16 8.13 -15.58
C PHE A 327 10.29 8.69 -16.46
N SER A 328 11.35 9.23 -15.85
CA SER A 328 12.54 9.72 -16.55
C SER A 328 12.19 10.75 -17.63
N TYR A 329 12.38 10.43 -18.91
CA TYR A 329 11.95 11.26 -20.03
C TYR A 329 10.45 11.60 -20.01
N GLY A 330 9.60 10.67 -19.55
CA GLY A 330 8.18 10.94 -19.30
C GLY A 330 7.98 11.95 -18.18
N GLY A 331 8.75 11.86 -17.08
CA GLY A 331 8.71 12.87 -16.01
C GLY A 331 9.10 14.26 -16.51
N MET A 332 10.11 14.35 -17.38
CA MET A 332 10.49 15.60 -18.05
C MET A 332 9.40 16.10 -19.02
N THR A 333 8.75 15.19 -19.74
CA THR A 333 7.64 15.49 -20.66
C THR A 333 6.46 16.13 -19.94
N GLY A 334 6.22 15.74 -18.68
CA GLY A 334 5.22 16.39 -17.83
C GLY A 334 5.43 17.89 -17.66
N GLY A 335 6.67 18.38 -17.70
CA GLY A 335 6.95 19.81 -17.70
C GLY A 335 6.44 20.53 -18.96
N VAL A 336 6.45 19.84 -20.10
CA VAL A 336 5.87 20.35 -21.35
C VAL A 336 4.34 20.24 -21.33
N VAL A 337 3.79 19.16 -20.76
CA VAL A 337 2.33 19.02 -20.60
C VAL A 337 1.78 20.15 -19.73
N ILE A 338 2.32 20.35 -18.54
CA ILE A 338 1.78 21.34 -17.58
C ILE A 338 1.91 22.78 -18.08
N ARG A 339 3.01 23.14 -18.75
CA ARG A 339 3.17 24.51 -19.26
C ARG A 339 2.32 24.79 -20.51
N SER A 340 2.07 23.78 -21.34
CA SER A 340 1.32 23.95 -22.59
C SER A 340 -0.18 23.76 -22.40
N TYR A 341 -0.59 23.01 -21.37
CA TYR A 341 -1.97 22.65 -21.07
C TYR A 341 -2.26 22.72 -19.56
N PRO A 342 -2.04 23.88 -18.90
CA PRO A 342 -2.05 24.01 -17.43
C PRO A 342 -3.40 23.67 -16.79
N THR A 343 -4.50 23.81 -17.53
CA THR A 343 -5.87 23.58 -17.05
C THR A 343 -6.44 22.23 -17.45
N THR A 344 -5.65 21.33 -18.07
CA THR A 344 -6.16 20.02 -18.56
C THR A 344 -6.10 18.90 -17.52
N PHE A 345 -5.14 18.95 -16.60
CA PHE A 345 -4.93 17.94 -15.55
C PHE A 345 -4.79 18.63 -14.19
N ALA A 346 -5.36 18.06 -13.13
CA ALA A 346 -5.19 18.55 -11.77
C ALA A 346 -4.00 17.89 -11.04
N PHE A 347 -3.49 16.76 -11.54
CA PHE A 347 -2.47 15.97 -10.86
C PHE A 347 -1.29 15.65 -11.78
N TYR A 348 -0.07 15.89 -11.30
CA TYR A 348 1.18 15.66 -12.02
C TYR A 348 2.17 14.84 -11.19
N GLY A 349 2.61 13.69 -11.71
CA GLY A 349 3.64 12.84 -11.11
C GLY A 349 4.94 12.80 -11.94
N HIS A 350 6.05 13.23 -11.34
CA HIS A 350 7.37 13.26 -11.98
C HIS A 350 8.30 12.24 -11.32
N PHE A 351 8.37 11.03 -11.88
CA PHE A 351 9.14 9.91 -11.31
C PHE A 351 10.53 9.86 -11.93
N SER A 352 11.58 10.09 -11.14
CA SER A 352 12.98 10.08 -11.56
C SER A 352 13.25 10.94 -12.82
N GLY A 353 12.50 12.03 -13.00
CA GLY A 353 12.53 12.83 -14.22
C GLY A 353 12.04 14.24 -13.94
N ASN A 354 12.96 15.20 -13.86
CA ASN A 354 12.64 16.55 -13.43
C ASN A 354 12.10 17.40 -14.58
N PRO A 355 10.94 18.08 -14.41
CA PRO A 355 10.49 19.06 -15.39
C PRO A 355 11.46 20.25 -15.48
N SER A 356 11.62 20.80 -16.69
CA SER A 356 12.42 22.01 -16.92
C SER A 356 11.47 23.18 -17.15
N LEU A 357 11.34 24.04 -16.12
CA LEU A 357 10.44 25.19 -16.08
C LEU A 357 11.23 26.43 -15.67
N THR A 358 10.97 27.54 -16.35
CA THR A 358 11.47 28.87 -15.99
C THR A 358 10.56 29.53 -14.95
N ALA A 359 11.02 30.62 -14.30
CA ALA A 359 10.17 31.39 -13.39
C ALA A 359 8.87 31.87 -14.08
N GLN A 360 8.97 32.29 -15.34
CA GLN A 360 7.82 32.71 -16.14
C GLN A 360 6.85 31.55 -16.41
N ASP A 361 7.34 30.33 -16.64
CA ASP A 361 6.47 29.16 -16.80
C ASP A 361 5.68 28.90 -15.50
N TYR A 362 6.32 28.96 -14.34
CA TYR A 362 5.62 28.79 -13.06
C TYR A 362 4.57 29.88 -12.82
N ASP A 363 4.88 31.14 -13.12
CA ASP A 363 3.93 32.26 -12.99
C ASP A 363 2.72 32.05 -13.92
N ALA A 364 2.96 31.69 -15.18
CA ALA A 364 1.90 31.44 -16.15
C ALA A 364 1.02 30.23 -15.78
N ILE A 365 1.62 29.16 -15.24
CA ILE A 365 0.87 28.00 -14.75
C ILE A 365 -0.03 28.42 -13.59
N ALA A 366 0.50 29.14 -12.60
CA ALA A 366 -0.27 29.59 -11.45
C ALA A 366 -1.40 30.57 -11.84
N GLU A 367 -1.12 31.50 -12.76
CA GLU A 367 -2.13 32.41 -13.29
C GLU A 367 -3.24 31.67 -14.05
N ALA A 368 -2.88 30.69 -14.88
CA ALA A 368 -3.85 29.92 -15.65
C ALA A 368 -4.71 28.98 -14.78
N VAL A 369 -4.14 28.44 -13.70
CA VAL A 369 -4.86 27.58 -12.73
C VAL A 369 -5.74 28.42 -11.80
N GLY A 370 -5.31 29.62 -11.42
CA GLY A 370 -6.08 30.50 -10.55
C GLY A 370 -6.32 29.87 -9.17
N ASP A 371 -7.60 29.81 -8.77
CA ASP A 371 -8.03 29.26 -7.48
C ASP A 371 -8.29 27.74 -7.52
N ASP A 372 -8.15 27.11 -8.70
CA ASP A 372 -8.39 25.68 -8.87
C ASP A 372 -7.23 24.83 -8.30
N ASP A 373 -7.53 23.59 -7.89
CA ASP A 373 -6.52 22.71 -7.29
C ASP A 373 -5.52 22.17 -8.32
N LEU A 374 -4.23 22.25 -8.04
CA LEU A 374 -3.17 21.57 -8.79
C LEU A 374 -2.18 20.91 -7.82
N THR A 375 -1.95 19.62 -8.01
CA THR A 375 -1.01 18.82 -7.19
C THR A 375 0.15 18.32 -8.03
N VAL A 376 1.37 18.62 -7.58
CA VAL A 376 2.62 18.17 -8.20
C VAL A 376 3.40 17.27 -7.24
N PHE A 377 3.66 16.04 -7.65
CA PHE A 377 4.49 15.09 -6.93
C PHE A 377 5.77 14.81 -7.70
N LEU A 378 6.92 14.86 -7.02
CA LEU A 378 8.21 14.50 -7.60
C LEU A 378 8.91 13.46 -6.73
N GLY A 379 9.65 12.54 -7.34
CA GLY A 379 10.50 11.66 -6.56
C GLY A 379 11.58 10.97 -7.35
N ASN A 380 12.51 10.33 -6.65
CA ASN A 380 13.56 9.51 -7.24
C ASN A 380 13.95 8.36 -6.30
N GLY A 381 14.77 7.45 -6.83
CA GLY A 381 15.43 6.42 -6.05
C GLY A 381 16.59 6.99 -5.23
N VAL A 382 16.85 6.43 -4.04
CA VAL A 382 18.00 6.80 -3.19
C VAL A 382 19.32 6.65 -3.97
N PHE A 383 19.44 5.65 -4.84
CA PHE A 383 20.67 5.39 -5.61
C PHE A 383 20.84 6.33 -6.81
N GLU A 384 19.92 7.27 -7.03
CA GLU A 384 20.00 8.30 -8.08
C GLU A 384 20.60 9.63 -7.57
N GLY A 385 20.68 9.81 -6.25
CA GLY A 385 21.16 11.04 -5.62
C GLY A 385 20.19 11.59 -4.58
N ASN A 386 20.42 12.82 -4.11
CA ASN A 386 19.52 13.49 -3.15
C ASN A 386 18.33 14.18 -3.85
N LEU A 387 17.43 14.78 -3.05
CA LEU A 387 16.21 15.46 -3.52
C LEU A 387 16.38 16.95 -3.84
N ASN A 388 17.61 17.48 -3.93
CA ASN A 388 17.81 18.95 -4.04
C ASN A 388 17.08 19.57 -5.23
N ALA A 389 17.12 18.91 -6.39
CA ALA A 389 16.47 19.41 -7.60
C ALA A 389 14.93 19.32 -7.51
N GLN A 390 14.40 18.21 -7.00
CA GLN A 390 12.98 17.97 -6.82
C GLN A 390 12.39 18.95 -5.81
N ASN A 391 13.09 19.20 -4.70
CA ASN A 391 12.68 20.17 -3.69
C ASN A 391 12.65 21.59 -4.27
N ALA A 392 13.67 21.99 -5.04
CA ALA A 392 13.67 23.31 -5.68
C ALA A 392 12.48 23.49 -6.65
N ILE A 393 12.09 22.44 -7.37
CA ILE A 393 10.91 22.47 -8.25
C ILE A 393 9.62 22.55 -7.42
N ALA A 394 9.46 21.68 -6.41
CA ALA A 394 8.29 21.68 -5.54
C ALA A 394 8.11 23.03 -4.81
N ASP A 395 9.20 23.64 -4.36
CA ASP A 395 9.19 24.93 -3.68
C ASP A 395 8.76 26.07 -4.62
N ASN A 396 9.06 25.99 -5.92
CA ASN A 396 8.56 26.96 -6.90
C ASN A 396 7.04 26.91 -7.08
N PHE A 397 6.44 25.71 -7.06
CA PHE A 397 4.99 25.53 -7.07
C PHE A 397 4.36 26.04 -5.76
N ARG A 398 4.91 25.64 -4.61
CA ARG A 398 4.44 26.08 -3.29
C ARG A 398 4.50 27.59 -3.09
N ALA A 399 5.56 28.23 -3.59
CA ALA A 399 5.71 29.69 -3.53
C ALA A 399 4.58 30.45 -4.25
N ARG A 400 3.82 29.76 -5.12
CA ARG A 400 2.68 30.29 -5.87
C ARG A 400 1.33 29.72 -5.39
N GLY A 401 1.32 29.10 -4.22
CA GLY A 401 0.10 28.53 -3.62
C GLY A 401 -0.33 27.17 -4.16
N LEU A 402 0.45 26.57 -5.07
CA LEU A 402 0.13 25.27 -5.65
C LEU A 402 0.66 24.13 -4.78
N THR A 403 -0.10 23.04 -4.67
CA THR A 403 0.29 21.89 -3.85
C THR A 403 1.44 21.15 -4.51
N ALA A 404 2.54 20.96 -3.77
CA ALA A 404 3.62 20.10 -4.23
C ALA A 404 4.24 19.27 -3.12
N ALA A 405 4.68 18.06 -3.46
CA ALA A 405 5.30 17.09 -2.57
C ALA A 405 6.51 16.41 -3.22
N THR A 406 7.44 15.95 -2.38
CA THR A 406 8.60 15.18 -2.82
C THR A 406 8.74 13.90 -2.00
N ALA A 407 9.17 12.82 -2.64
CA ALA A 407 9.48 11.56 -1.97
C ALA A 407 10.73 10.91 -2.55
N GLN A 408 11.41 10.11 -1.72
CA GLN A 408 12.54 9.29 -2.14
C GLN A 408 12.33 7.85 -1.67
N VAL A 409 12.64 6.88 -2.54
CA VAL A 409 12.38 5.46 -2.28
C VAL A 409 13.65 4.62 -2.48
N PRO A 410 13.83 3.49 -1.78
CA PRO A 410 14.94 2.58 -2.05
C PRO A 410 14.87 2.02 -3.48
N GLY A 411 15.87 2.32 -4.30
CA GLY A 411 15.90 1.92 -5.70
C GLY A 411 16.82 2.81 -6.53
N ALA A 412 17.08 2.39 -7.78
CA ALA A 412 17.87 3.14 -8.75
C ALA A 412 16.96 3.68 -9.88
N HIS A 413 17.53 4.11 -11.00
CA HIS A 413 16.78 4.57 -12.16
C HIS A 413 16.14 3.41 -12.92
N ASP A 414 15.12 2.78 -12.33
CA ASP A 414 14.50 1.54 -12.81
C ASP A 414 12.98 1.47 -12.54
N GLY A 415 12.34 0.44 -13.07
CA GLY A 415 10.89 0.24 -12.94
C GLY A 415 10.42 0.01 -11.51
N MET A 416 11.26 -0.53 -10.62
CA MET A 416 10.89 -0.76 -9.21
C MET A 416 10.79 0.58 -8.47
N THR A 417 11.68 1.53 -8.76
CA THR A 417 11.56 2.91 -8.29
C THR A 417 10.30 3.56 -8.83
N ALA A 418 10.01 3.42 -10.14
CA ALA A 418 8.82 3.98 -10.74
C ALA A 418 7.53 3.43 -10.10
N GLY A 419 7.45 2.13 -9.83
CA GLY A 419 6.31 1.50 -9.16
C GLY A 419 6.11 1.97 -7.72
N GLN A 420 7.20 2.12 -6.96
CA GLN A 420 7.13 2.66 -5.60
C GLN A 420 6.68 4.14 -5.59
N LEU A 421 7.22 4.96 -6.49
CA LEU A 421 6.82 6.36 -6.61
C LEU A 421 5.36 6.49 -7.08
N PHE A 422 4.92 5.64 -8.01
CA PHE A 422 3.51 5.56 -8.38
C PHE A 422 2.63 5.15 -7.21
N THR A 423 3.06 4.21 -6.37
CA THR A 423 2.33 3.79 -5.17
C THR A 423 2.11 4.98 -4.23
N ILE A 424 3.15 5.78 -3.95
CA ILE A 424 3.04 6.97 -3.11
C ILE A 424 2.15 8.01 -3.78
N PHE A 425 2.35 8.28 -5.07
CA PHE A 425 1.55 9.24 -5.82
C PHE A 425 0.06 8.88 -5.80
N ALA A 426 -0.28 7.62 -6.09
CA ALA A 426 -1.65 7.17 -6.15
C ALA A 426 -2.35 7.19 -4.78
N ARG A 427 -1.66 6.79 -3.72
CA ARG A 427 -2.23 6.75 -2.38
C ARG A 427 -2.34 8.13 -1.73
N ASP A 428 -1.31 8.96 -1.87
CA ASP A 428 -1.14 10.15 -1.04
C ASP A 428 -1.43 11.47 -1.79
N HIS A 429 -1.50 11.42 -3.13
CA HIS A 429 -1.53 12.63 -3.97
C HIS A 429 -2.52 12.60 -5.13
N LEU A 430 -3.04 11.43 -5.53
CA LEU A 430 -4.19 11.36 -6.44
C LEU A 430 -5.49 11.58 -5.66
N TRP A 431 -6.59 11.73 -6.40
CA TRP A 431 -7.92 12.05 -5.88
C TRP A 431 -8.22 11.33 -4.55
N SER A 432 -8.61 12.11 -3.53
CA SER A 432 -8.88 11.56 -2.20
C SER A 432 -10.09 10.63 -2.18
N GLY A 433 -11.07 10.87 -3.07
CA GLY A 433 -12.34 10.15 -3.09
C GLY A 433 -13.15 10.28 -1.80
N VAL A 434 -12.79 11.22 -0.92
CA VAL A 434 -13.46 11.53 0.35
C VAL A 434 -13.95 12.97 0.30
N ASP A 435 -15.27 13.16 0.27
CA ASP A 435 -15.85 14.49 0.16
C ASP A 435 -15.86 15.19 1.52
N ALA A 436 -16.37 14.49 2.54
CA ALA A 436 -16.62 15.06 3.85
C ALA A 436 -16.57 13.99 4.96
N VAL A 437 -16.12 14.40 6.14
CA VAL A 437 -16.25 13.66 7.40
C VAL A 437 -17.13 14.48 8.34
N SER A 438 -18.00 13.81 9.10
CA SER A 438 -18.79 14.45 10.15
C SER A 438 -18.81 13.58 11.40
N VAL A 439 -18.74 14.22 12.57
CA VAL A 439 -18.81 13.56 13.88
C VAL A 439 -20.16 13.87 14.54
N THR A 440 -20.82 12.84 15.07
CA THR A 440 -22.07 12.94 15.82
C THR A 440 -21.94 12.29 17.20
N PRO A 441 -22.37 12.94 18.29
CA PRO A 441 -22.85 14.32 18.34
C PRO A 441 -21.70 15.32 18.13
N ALA A 442 -22.00 16.47 17.49
CA ALA A 442 -21.00 17.53 17.24
C ALA A 442 -20.54 18.24 18.53
N THR A 443 -21.34 18.14 19.60
CA THR A 443 -20.97 18.62 20.93
C THR A 443 -21.35 17.61 22.01
N GLY A 444 -20.59 17.62 23.09
CA GLY A 444 -20.86 16.86 24.29
C GLY A 444 -20.71 17.72 25.54
N SER A 445 -21.37 17.30 26.61
CA SER A 445 -21.22 17.87 27.94
C SER A 445 -21.18 16.72 28.94
N LEU A 446 -20.12 16.68 29.72
CA LEU A 446 -19.85 15.70 30.77
C LEU A 446 -19.38 16.45 32.03
N THR A 447 -19.38 15.78 33.18
CA THR A 447 -18.87 16.38 34.41
C THR A 447 -17.44 15.94 34.73
N THR A 448 -16.64 16.79 35.38
CA THR A 448 -15.30 16.42 35.87
C THR A 448 -15.37 15.49 37.09
N GLY A 449 -14.24 14.87 37.44
CA GLY A 449 -14.10 14.10 38.69
C GLY A 449 -14.61 12.66 38.66
N TRP A 450 -15.09 12.17 37.50
CA TRP A 450 -15.68 10.85 37.34
C TRP A 450 -15.21 10.13 36.07
N ASN A 451 -15.23 8.80 36.10
CA ASN A 451 -14.93 7.98 34.93
C ASN A 451 -16.15 7.93 34.02
N TRP A 452 -16.17 8.76 32.97
CA TRP A 452 -17.24 8.81 31.98
C TRP A 452 -16.92 8.01 30.75
N VAL A 453 -17.96 7.56 30.06
CA VAL A 453 -17.87 7.16 28.67
C VAL A 453 -18.92 7.89 27.83
N ARG A 454 -18.60 8.23 26.58
CA ARG A 454 -19.54 8.80 25.60
C ARG A 454 -19.23 8.30 24.20
N GLN A 455 -20.26 7.82 23.51
CA GLN A 455 -20.15 7.36 22.14
C GLN A 455 -20.14 8.55 21.17
N PHE A 456 -19.24 8.51 20.20
CA PHE A 456 -19.24 9.34 19.00
C PHE A 456 -19.27 8.44 17.78
N ASP A 457 -20.06 8.82 16.79
CA ASP A 457 -20.15 8.18 15.49
C ASP A 457 -19.55 9.11 14.43
N ALA A 458 -18.98 8.53 13.38
CA ALA A 458 -18.54 9.28 12.21
C ALA A 458 -19.36 8.86 10.99
N GLN A 459 -19.70 9.82 10.15
CA GLN A 459 -20.23 9.59 8.81
C GLN A 459 -19.25 10.19 7.82
N VAL A 460 -18.86 9.40 6.82
CA VAL A 460 -17.93 9.80 5.76
C VAL A 460 -18.65 9.67 4.42
N SER A 461 -18.68 10.76 3.66
CA SER A 461 -19.12 10.76 2.26
C SER A 461 -17.91 10.44 1.39
N THR A 462 -18.02 9.40 0.57
CA THR A 462 -16.93 8.94 -0.29
C THR A 462 -17.45 8.56 -1.67
N ASN A 463 -16.55 8.60 -2.65
CA ASN A 463 -16.79 8.01 -3.97
C ASN A 463 -16.90 6.48 -3.88
N ASP A 464 -17.45 5.88 -4.93
CA ASP A 464 -17.62 4.43 -5.02
C ASP A 464 -16.29 3.68 -4.83
N GLY A 465 -16.29 2.69 -3.93
CA GLY A 465 -15.14 1.84 -3.65
C GLY A 465 -14.14 2.40 -2.64
N VAL A 466 -14.27 3.66 -2.22
CA VAL A 466 -13.39 4.28 -1.22
C VAL A 466 -13.85 3.95 0.21
N SER A 467 -12.91 3.72 1.11
CA SER A 467 -13.18 3.33 2.49
C SER A 467 -13.77 4.49 3.31
N PRO A 468 -14.92 4.30 3.99
CA PRO A 468 -15.51 5.33 4.86
C PRO A 468 -14.92 5.30 6.29
N ALA A 469 -13.82 4.57 6.52
CA ALA A 469 -13.25 4.40 7.86
C ALA A 469 -12.56 5.68 8.38
N VAL A 470 -12.58 5.86 9.70
CA VAL A 470 -11.90 6.97 10.38
C VAL A 470 -10.95 6.48 11.46
N ALA A 471 -9.88 7.23 11.69
CA ALA A 471 -9.06 7.15 12.88
C ALA A 471 -9.57 8.16 13.93
N TRP A 472 -9.81 7.67 15.14
CA TRP A 472 -10.25 8.51 16.26
C TRP A 472 -9.06 8.99 17.10
N SER A 473 -9.12 10.25 17.55
CA SER A 473 -8.21 10.79 18.56
C SER A 473 -8.94 11.74 19.51
N VAL A 474 -8.43 11.88 20.73
CA VAL A 474 -8.89 12.87 21.70
C VAL A 474 -7.74 13.82 22.03
N ARG A 475 -8.01 15.12 22.03
CA ARG A 475 -7.05 16.20 22.29
C ARG A 475 -7.53 17.09 23.44
N GLY A 476 -6.58 17.79 24.07
CA GLY A 476 -6.86 18.77 25.12
C GLY A 476 -7.06 18.21 26.53
N GLY A 477 -6.93 16.89 26.72
CA GLY A 477 -7.00 16.27 28.04
C GLY A 477 -5.70 16.43 28.83
N ASN A 478 -5.83 16.52 30.15
CA ASN A 478 -4.72 16.53 31.11
C ASN A 478 -4.43 15.14 31.70
N SER A 479 -5.26 14.13 31.39
CA SER A 479 -5.04 12.76 31.83
C SER A 479 -4.74 11.82 30.66
N ALA A 480 -3.64 11.07 30.75
CA ALA A 480 -3.32 10.00 29.80
C ALA A 480 -4.32 8.83 29.85
N ALA A 481 -5.14 8.74 30.91
CA ALA A 481 -6.21 7.76 31.03
C ALA A 481 -7.51 8.22 30.32
N THR A 482 -7.57 9.46 29.84
CA THR A 482 -8.63 9.94 28.94
C THR A 482 -8.31 9.49 27.52
N THR A 483 -9.08 8.56 26.98
CA THR A 483 -8.81 7.92 25.68
C THR A 483 -10.07 7.84 24.83
N ILE A 484 -9.91 7.57 23.53
CA ILE A 484 -11.02 7.21 22.65
C ILE A 484 -10.67 5.91 21.93
N SER A 485 -11.63 5.00 21.82
CA SER A 485 -11.45 3.72 21.16
C SER A 485 -11.61 3.82 19.64
N PRO A 486 -11.19 2.80 18.86
CA PRO A 486 -11.37 2.76 17.41
C PRO A 486 -12.83 2.80 16.94
N ASP A 487 -13.78 2.43 17.79
CA ASP A 487 -15.23 2.52 17.56
C ASP A 487 -15.84 3.85 18.05
N GLY A 488 -15.03 4.83 18.46
CA GLY A 488 -15.50 6.17 18.81
C GLY A 488 -16.01 6.34 20.25
N LEU A 489 -15.76 5.39 21.15
CA LEU A 489 -16.12 5.51 22.56
C LEU A 489 -15.07 6.32 23.33
N LEU A 490 -15.38 7.59 23.60
CA LEU A 490 -14.58 8.44 24.49
C LEU A 490 -14.71 7.91 25.92
N SER A 491 -13.59 7.68 26.60
CA SER A 491 -13.48 7.37 28.02
C SER A 491 -12.75 8.51 28.73
N VAL A 492 -13.44 9.27 29.58
CA VAL A 492 -12.87 10.39 30.34
C VAL A 492 -12.50 9.92 31.73
N ALA A 493 -11.25 10.11 32.14
CA ALA A 493 -10.78 9.68 33.45
C ALA A 493 -11.30 10.57 34.58
N ALA A 494 -11.51 10.02 35.77
CA ALA A 494 -11.91 10.80 36.95
C ALA A 494 -10.89 11.88 37.34
N ALA A 495 -9.61 11.66 37.04
CA ALA A 495 -8.53 12.62 37.26
C ALA A 495 -8.42 13.68 36.14
N GLU A 496 -9.30 13.66 35.15
CA GLU A 496 -9.33 14.66 34.09
C GLU A 496 -9.77 16.02 34.65
N THR A 497 -8.94 17.04 34.41
CA THR A 497 -9.13 18.40 34.92
C THR A 497 -9.26 19.43 33.81
N ALA A 498 -9.07 19.02 32.54
CA ALA A 498 -9.30 19.91 31.41
C ALA A 498 -10.76 20.41 31.41
N PRO A 499 -11.01 21.69 31.09
CA PRO A 499 -12.36 22.23 30.99
C PRO A 499 -13.09 21.76 29.71
N SER A 500 -12.34 21.24 28.75
CA SER A 500 -12.88 20.74 27.48
C SER A 500 -11.94 19.72 26.84
N LEU A 501 -12.52 18.78 26.10
CA LEU A 501 -11.82 17.84 25.24
C LEU A 501 -12.29 18.04 23.80
N THR A 502 -11.40 17.79 22.84
CA THR A 502 -11.76 17.73 21.42
C THR A 502 -11.64 16.28 20.94
N VAL A 503 -12.76 15.70 20.53
CA VAL A 503 -12.82 14.38 19.89
C VAL A 503 -12.71 14.60 18.39
N VAL A 504 -11.76 13.94 17.72
CA VAL A 504 -11.49 14.12 16.29
C VAL A 504 -11.64 12.79 15.57
N ALA A 505 -12.43 12.76 14.51
CA ALA A 505 -12.42 11.72 13.49
C ALA A 505 -11.65 12.22 12.27
N THR A 506 -10.67 11.47 11.82
CA THR A 506 -9.86 11.73 10.62
C THR A 506 -10.09 10.60 9.64
N SER A 507 -10.40 10.88 8.37
CA SER A 507 -10.48 9.81 7.36
C SER A 507 -9.16 9.05 7.27
N VAL A 508 -9.22 7.73 7.15
CA VAL A 508 -8.02 6.90 6.96
C VAL A 508 -7.45 6.99 5.53
N VAL A 509 -8.27 7.46 4.58
CA VAL A 509 -7.90 7.63 3.17
C VAL A 509 -7.36 9.04 2.93
N ASP A 510 -8.03 10.07 3.47
CA ASP A 510 -7.62 11.47 3.32
C ASP A 510 -7.47 12.14 4.69
N PRO A 511 -6.24 12.21 5.24
CA PRO A 511 -6.00 12.82 6.53
C PRO A 511 -6.32 14.31 6.62
N ALA A 512 -6.48 15.02 5.50
CA ALA A 512 -6.94 16.42 5.50
C ALA A 512 -8.45 16.52 5.77
N LYS A 513 -9.21 15.45 5.51
CA LYS A 513 -10.65 15.36 5.80
C LYS A 513 -10.85 14.93 7.26
N VAL A 514 -11.13 15.93 8.09
CA VAL A 514 -11.34 15.75 9.52
C VAL A 514 -12.64 16.41 9.97
N SER A 515 -13.23 15.85 11.02
CA SER A 515 -14.29 16.51 11.76
C SER A 515 -14.08 16.31 13.25
N ALA A 516 -14.53 17.27 14.04
CA ALA A 516 -14.29 17.28 15.47
C ALA A 516 -15.55 17.62 16.24
N ALA A 517 -15.71 16.98 17.39
CA ALA A 517 -16.71 17.31 18.39
C ALA A 517 -16.06 17.94 19.62
N GLN A 518 -16.71 18.97 20.15
CA GLN A 518 -16.29 19.62 21.39
C GLN A 518 -17.02 19.03 22.59
N VAL A 519 -16.26 18.58 23.59
CA VAL A 519 -16.81 18.03 24.84
C VAL A 519 -16.47 18.97 25.97
N THR A 520 -17.47 19.67 26.50
CA THR A 520 -17.29 20.53 27.68
C THR A 520 -17.32 19.70 28.95
N LEU A 521 -16.35 19.90 29.82
CA LEU A 521 -16.26 19.27 31.13
C LEU A 521 -16.58 20.28 32.22
N THR A 522 -17.74 20.14 32.86
CA THR A 522 -18.18 21.05 33.93
C THR A 522 -18.02 20.42 35.30
N PRO A 523 -17.74 21.19 36.36
CA PRO A 523 -17.86 20.66 37.72
C PRO A 523 -19.26 20.08 37.95
N PRO A 524 -19.38 18.95 38.66
CA PRO A 524 -20.68 18.37 38.97
C PRO A 524 -21.49 19.27 39.90
N GLY A 525 -22.82 19.25 39.75
CA GLY A 525 -23.72 19.88 40.71
C GLY A 525 -23.67 19.19 42.08
N THR A 526 -24.27 19.82 43.10
CA THR A 526 -24.22 19.31 44.49
C THR A 526 -25.47 18.54 44.91
N ALA A 527 -26.55 18.57 44.11
CA ALA A 527 -27.79 17.89 44.46
C ALA A 527 -27.69 16.37 44.25
N GLY A 528 -28.03 15.59 45.27
CA GLY A 528 -27.99 14.13 45.18
C GLY A 528 -29.09 13.54 44.29
N VAL A 529 -28.86 12.35 43.76
CA VAL A 529 -29.86 11.54 43.05
C VAL A 529 -30.06 10.16 43.69
N VAL A 530 -31.09 9.46 43.25
CA VAL A 530 -31.35 8.04 43.52
C VAL A 530 -31.49 7.33 42.18
N ILE A 531 -30.69 6.28 41.98
CA ILE A 531 -30.75 5.41 40.80
C ILE A 531 -31.53 4.15 41.19
N LYS A 532 -32.51 3.79 40.37
CA LYS A 532 -33.19 2.49 40.40
C LYS A 532 -33.08 1.86 39.03
N ALA A 533 -32.67 0.61 38.96
CA ALA A 533 -32.66 -0.11 37.69
C ALA A 533 -33.01 -1.58 37.87
N LYS A 534 -33.61 -2.15 36.82
CA LYS A 534 -34.05 -3.55 36.81
C LYS A 534 -33.78 -4.18 35.44
N ALA A 535 -33.03 -5.27 35.44
CA ALA A 535 -32.82 -6.12 34.28
C ALA A 535 -34.00 -7.09 34.11
N SER A 536 -34.47 -7.24 32.88
CA SER A 536 -35.53 -8.19 32.50
C SER A 536 -35.23 -8.80 31.12
N PRO A 537 -35.02 -10.12 30.99
CA PRO A 537 -34.99 -11.12 32.08
C PRO A 537 -33.67 -11.07 32.88
N ALA A 538 -33.71 -11.53 34.13
CA ALA A 538 -32.52 -11.61 34.99
C ALA A 538 -31.56 -12.77 34.62
N SER A 539 -31.99 -13.66 33.71
CA SER A 539 -31.17 -14.71 33.13
C SER A 539 -31.33 -14.73 31.61
N VAL A 540 -30.22 -14.67 30.89
CA VAL A 540 -30.15 -14.56 29.44
C VAL A 540 -29.22 -15.65 28.90
N VAL A 541 -29.57 -16.26 27.77
CA VAL A 541 -28.68 -17.24 27.11
C VAL A 541 -27.46 -16.55 26.49
N HIS A 542 -26.35 -17.26 26.36
CA HIS A 542 -25.20 -16.78 25.58
C HIS A 542 -25.62 -16.29 24.19
N GLY A 543 -25.18 -15.09 23.79
CA GLY A 543 -25.54 -14.45 22.52
C GLY A 543 -26.94 -13.78 22.50
N GLY A 544 -27.64 -13.76 23.64
CA GLY A 544 -28.89 -12.99 23.81
C GLY A 544 -28.65 -11.52 24.19
N THR A 545 -29.71 -10.85 24.66
CA THR A 545 -29.66 -9.44 25.06
C THR A 545 -30.26 -9.24 26.45
N VAL A 546 -29.56 -8.51 27.30
CA VAL A 546 -30.06 -8.01 28.59
C VAL A 546 -30.75 -6.67 28.35
N ARG A 547 -32.04 -6.56 28.68
CA ARG A 547 -32.77 -5.29 28.69
C ARG A 547 -32.87 -4.76 30.11
N LEU A 548 -32.49 -3.50 30.32
CA LEU A 548 -32.46 -2.81 31.61
C LEU A 548 -33.35 -1.58 31.58
N HIS A 549 -34.28 -1.49 32.50
CA HIS A 549 -35.06 -0.27 32.76
C HIS A 549 -34.37 0.50 33.88
N VAL A 550 -33.96 1.74 33.60
CA VAL A 550 -33.30 2.64 34.54
C VAL A 550 -34.23 3.83 34.82
N ASP A 551 -34.36 4.20 36.09
CA ASP A 551 -35.09 5.36 36.60
C ASP A 551 -34.15 6.12 37.55
N VAL A 552 -33.94 7.40 37.27
CA VAL A 552 -33.10 8.30 38.07
C VAL A 552 -33.97 9.46 38.54
N ARG A 553 -33.87 9.79 39.83
CA ARG A 553 -34.64 10.88 40.45
C ARG A 553 -33.77 11.75 41.33
N ALA A 554 -34.13 13.02 41.41
CA ALA A 554 -33.61 13.93 42.43
C ALA A 554 -33.87 13.38 43.84
N ARG A 555 -32.85 13.42 44.69
CA ARG A 555 -32.95 13.09 46.12
C ARG A 555 -33.64 14.27 46.82
N SER A 556 -34.96 14.25 46.90
CA SER A 556 -35.78 15.28 47.54
C SER A 556 -36.42 14.75 48.84
N PRO A 557 -36.60 15.59 49.87
CA PRO A 557 -37.46 15.31 51.01
C PRO A 557 -38.97 15.46 50.70
N HIS A 558 -39.39 15.79 49.46
CA HIS A 558 -40.79 15.94 49.07
C HIS A 558 -41.26 14.88 48.07
N MET A 559 -42.51 14.42 48.22
CA MET A 559 -43.10 13.27 47.48
C MET A 559 -43.29 13.46 45.96
N LYS A 560 -42.87 14.59 45.38
CA LYS A 560 -42.86 14.85 43.92
C LYS A 560 -41.49 15.35 43.47
N SER A 561 -40.45 14.52 43.62
CA SER A 561 -39.10 14.83 43.12
C SER A 561 -39.12 15.19 41.63
N PRO A 562 -38.39 16.23 41.20
CA PRO A 562 -38.17 16.52 39.79
C PRO A 562 -37.53 15.34 39.05
N ARG A 563 -37.91 15.15 37.78
CA ARG A 563 -37.25 14.20 36.86
C ARG A 563 -35.93 14.81 36.39
N VAL A 564 -34.86 14.02 36.45
CA VAL A 564 -33.50 14.43 36.07
C VAL A 564 -33.25 14.20 34.58
N GLY A 565 -32.50 15.12 33.96
CA GLY A 565 -31.94 14.94 32.62
C GLY A 565 -30.56 14.27 32.67
N GLY A 566 -29.85 14.27 31.55
CA GLY A 566 -28.51 13.68 31.43
C GLY A 566 -28.54 12.25 30.86
N GLU A 567 -27.49 11.49 31.12
CA GLU A 567 -27.29 10.14 30.57
C GLU A 567 -27.02 9.12 31.67
N VAL A 568 -27.26 7.85 31.36
CA VAL A 568 -26.85 6.73 32.19
C VAL A 568 -25.95 5.80 31.39
N ALA A 569 -24.82 5.43 31.98
CA ALA A 569 -23.94 4.37 31.49
C ALA A 569 -24.26 3.08 32.25
N VAL A 570 -24.57 2.02 31.52
CA VAL A 570 -24.85 0.70 32.10
C VAL A 570 -23.81 -0.30 31.61
N THR A 571 -23.12 -0.95 32.55
CA THR A 571 -22.06 -1.90 32.28
C THR A 571 -22.44 -3.29 32.78
N VAL A 572 -22.33 -4.29 31.89
CA VAL A 572 -22.51 -5.72 32.21
C VAL A 572 -21.39 -6.50 31.53
N GLY A 573 -20.60 -7.24 32.32
CA GLY A 573 -19.54 -8.10 31.77
C GLY A 573 -18.42 -7.38 31.01
N GLY A 574 -18.21 -6.08 31.29
CA GLY A 574 -17.23 -5.24 30.61
C GLY A 574 -17.79 -4.47 29.41
N THR A 575 -18.95 -4.85 28.88
CA THR A 575 -19.66 -4.08 27.85
C THR A 575 -20.42 -2.94 28.49
N THR A 576 -20.20 -1.71 28.03
CA THR A 576 -20.88 -0.50 28.52
C THR A 576 -21.75 0.09 27.42
N ARG A 577 -22.97 0.52 27.75
CA ARG A 577 -23.84 1.28 26.84
C ARG A 577 -24.36 2.53 27.54
N VAL A 578 -24.29 3.66 26.85
CA VAL A 578 -24.73 4.97 27.34
C VAL A 578 -26.04 5.33 26.66
N VAL A 579 -27.03 5.76 27.44
CA VAL A 579 -28.35 6.12 26.92
C VAL A 579 -28.84 7.41 27.60
N PRO A 580 -29.41 8.37 26.85
CA PRO A 580 -30.01 9.56 27.43
C PRO A 580 -31.26 9.23 28.25
N LEU A 581 -31.46 9.97 29.35
CA LEU A 581 -32.67 9.89 30.15
C LEU A 581 -33.78 10.72 29.49
N THR A 582 -34.90 10.07 29.18
CA THR A 582 -36.13 10.75 28.78
C THR A 582 -37.04 10.87 30.00
N GLY A 583 -37.13 12.07 30.57
CA GLY A 583 -37.90 12.32 31.79
C GLY A 583 -37.40 11.48 32.98
N GLY A 584 -36.10 11.34 33.16
CA GLY A 584 -35.49 10.57 34.25
C GLY A 584 -35.54 9.06 34.06
N ALA A 585 -35.91 8.54 32.88
CA ALA A 585 -35.93 7.10 32.62
C ALA A 585 -35.19 6.75 31.32
N ALA A 586 -34.60 5.55 31.26
CA ALA A 586 -33.96 4.99 30.08
C ALA A 586 -34.19 3.48 29.99
N VAL A 587 -34.20 2.96 28.76
CA VAL A 587 -34.14 1.52 28.49
C VAL A 587 -32.81 1.23 27.80
N VAL A 588 -32.03 0.33 28.37
CA VAL A 588 -30.68 0.00 27.89
C VAL A 588 -30.64 -1.48 27.51
N GLU A 589 -30.18 -1.77 26.30
CA GLU A 589 -30.02 -3.13 25.80
C GLU A 589 -28.55 -3.47 25.62
N LEU A 590 -28.08 -4.55 26.23
CA LEU A 590 -26.68 -4.98 26.18
C LEU A 590 -26.61 -6.42 25.66
N PRO A 591 -25.84 -6.71 24.60
CA PRO A 591 -25.64 -8.08 24.13
C PRO A 591 -24.83 -8.87 25.16
N THR A 592 -25.06 -10.18 25.23
CA THR A 592 -24.24 -11.12 26.03
C THR A 592 -23.23 -11.90 25.18
N THR A 593 -23.08 -11.55 23.91
CA THR A 593 -22.11 -12.15 22.99
C THR A 593 -20.69 -11.93 23.52
N GLY A 594 -19.93 -13.02 23.67
CA GLY A 594 -18.56 -12.97 24.20
C GLY A 594 -18.46 -13.06 25.72
N LEU A 595 -19.57 -13.09 26.45
CA LEU A 595 -19.58 -13.35 27.89
C LEU A 595 -19.69 -14.85 28.15
N SER A 596 -18.72 -15.43 28.85
CA SER A 596 -18.81 -16.80 29.37
C SER A 596 -20.05 -17.01 30.26
N ALA A 597 -20.48 -18.26 30.43
CA ALA A 597 -21.54 -18.57 31.39
C ALA A 597 -21.13 -18.12 32.81
N GLY A 598 -21.97 -17.33 33.47
CA GLY A 598 -21.58 -16.67 34.72
C GLY A 598 -22.59 -15.66 35.23
N THR A 599 -22.30 -15.07 36.40
CA THR A 599 -23.16 -14.06 37.04
C THR A 599 -22.44 -12.71 37.08
N TYR A 600 -22.95 -11.76 36.31
CA TYR A 600 -22.33 -10.46 36.09
C TYR A 600 -23.05 -9.37 36.89
N PRO A 601 -22.33 -8.51 37.64
CA PRO A 601 -22.94 -7.33 38.24
C PRO A 601 -23.36 -6.34 37.14
N VAL A 602 -24.52 -5.71 37.34
CA VAL A 602 -24.98 -4.57 36.55
C VAL A 602 -24.55 -3.32 37.27
N HIS A 603 -23.60 -2.60 36.68
CA HIS A 603 -23.19 -1.28 37.14
C HIS A 603 -24.01 -0.23 36.40
N VAL A 604 -24.61 0.71 37.11
CA VAL A 604 -25.29 1.87 36.53
C VAL A 604 -24.64 3.12 37.09
N ALA A 605 -24.10 3.94 36.22
CA ALA A 605 -23.56 5.26 36.52
C ALA A 605 -24.42 6.33 35.85
N TYR A 606 -24.77 7.37 36.60
CA TYR A 606 -25.53 8.53 36.14
C TYR A 606 -24.59 9.73 35.97
N SER A 607 -24.61 10.34 34.78
CA SER A 607 -23.69 11.40 34.35
C SER A 607 -23.75 12.71 35.13
N GLY A 608 -24.77 12.89 35.98
CA GLY A 608 -25.12 14.23 36.43
C GLY A 608 -25.63 15.09 35.26
N ASP A 609 -26.41 16.10 35.59
CA ASP A 609 -26.46 17.32 34.78
C ASP A 609 -25.80 18.44 35.62
N PRO A 610 -25.64 19.67 35.12
CA PRO A 610 -25.00 20.76 35.87
C PRO A 610 -25.60 21.02 37.28
N THR A 611 -26.81 20.52 37.55
CA THR A 611 -27.53 20.67 38.82
C THR A 611 -27.25 19.52 39.79
N TYR A 612 -26.99 18.30 39.29
CA TYR A 612 -26.96 17.08 40.11
C TYR A 612 -25.58 16.42 40.15
N ALA A 613 -25.23 15.91 41.33
CA ALA A 613 -24.02 15.13 41.53
C ALA A 613 -24.12 13.78 40.79
N PRO A 614 -23.05 13.35 40.13
CA PRO A 614 -22.94 12.01 39.60
C PRO A 614 -23.15 10.95 40.68
N ALA A 615 -23.68 9.81 40.27
CA ALA A 615 -23.88 8.67 41.16
C ALA A 615 -23.62 7.37 40.40
N ALA A 616 -23.06 6.39 41.08
CA ALA A 616 -22.91 5.04 40.55
C ALA A 616 -23.39 4.01 41.57
N SER A 617 -23.99 2.93 41.07
CA SER A 617 -24.49 1.84 41.92
C SER A 617 -24.43 0.50 41.19
N VAL A 618 -24.20 -0.57 41.95
CA VAL A 618 -24.49 -1.92 41.48
C VAL A 618 -25.94 -2.22 41.81
N VAL A 619 -26.78 -2.31 40.78
CA VAL A 619 -28.24 -2.35 40.93
C VAL A 619 -28.79 -3.77 40.97
N GLN A 620 -28.11 -4.73 40.32
CA GLN A 620 -28.55 -6.11 40.18
C GLN A 620 -27.37 -7.00 39.73
N ARG A 621 -27.54 -8.33 39.77
CA ARG A 621 -26.71 -9.28 39.02
C ARG A 621 -27.53 -10.01 37.96
N VAL A 622 -26.98 -10.18 36.77
CA VAL A 622 -27.59 -10.90 35.64
C VAL A 622 -26.82 -12.18 35.36
N ARG A 623 -27.53 -13.29 35.15
CA ARG A 623 -26.94 -14.59 34.85
C ARG A 623 -26.93 -14.86 33.36
N VAL A 624 -25.74 -15.02 32.78
CA VAL A 624 -25.55 -15.55 31.43
C VAL A 624 -25.45 -17.07 31.54
N ARG A 625 -26.30 -17.80 30.79
CA ARG A 625 -26.38 -19.26 30.82
C ARG A 625 -26.02 -19.88 29.48
#